data_AF-A0A7W6WND7-F1
#
_entry.id   AF-A0A7W6WND7-F1
#
_cell.length_a   1.000
_cell.length_b   1.000
_cell.length_c   1.000
_cell.angle_alpha   90.00
_cell.angle_beta   90.00
_cell.angle_gamma   90.00
#
_symmetry.space_group_name_H-M   'P 1'
#
loop_
_entity.id
_entity.type
_entity.pdbx_description
1 polymer ?
#
loop_
_entity_poly.entity_id
_entity_poly.type
_entity_poly.pdbx_seq_one_letter_code
_entity_poly.pdbx_strand_id
1 'polypeptide(L)'
;MIVEPLDPNAPLEQLLDSVQYQTFLYFWEGAHADSKLTYDKRWVNGAIATNMISISGTGFGLMAILVAAERQWVTRDEALERISLILDRLNLATRYHGAFPHMVDGATSETVQFSQYDDAGDLVETALLFQGLICAREYFTGASETELALRATVTRLFDEVEWDWFTRGKDDGPLYWHWSPIHNWTMNLPIKGWNEALSAYVLAAGSDTHPIKPESYHEGWARSGAMKNGESYFGTELPLGEPLGGPLFLSQYSFCALDPRGLSDRYADYWQQAVAHTKINRDYCLSIPAYKQYDVWGLTASEAPNGYNANSPTSDTGAIAPTAALSSFPFQPAEAEEALRAMIRYEDGKLFGSFGFVDAFAPAIDWLAPTYIAIDQGPLIAMIENHRSGLLWSLFMKAPEVRRGLERLGFTSSHYTA
;
A
#
# COMPACT_ATOMS: atom_id res chain seq x y z
N MET A 1 -0.14 1.65 -26.53
CA MET A 1 0.04 0.26 -27.03
C MET A 1 -1.33 -0.38 -27.13
N ILE A 2 -1.56 -1.26 -28.11
CA ILE A 2 -2.79 -2.05 -28.15
C ILE A 2 -2.60 -3.17 -27.12
N VAL A 3 -3.38 -3.16 -26.04
CA VAL A 3 -3.41 -4.24 -25.06
C VAL A 3 -4.40 -5.28 -25.57
N GLU A 4 -4.00 -6.55 -25.62
CA GLU A 4 -4.91 -7.61 -26.02
C GLU A 4 -6.04 -7.74 -24.99
N PRO A 5 -7.30 -7.87 -25.42
CA PRO A 5 -8.41 -8.05 -24.50
C PRO A 5 -8.25 -9.38 -23.75
N LEU A 6 -8.46 -9.35 -22.43
CA LEU A 6 -8.43 -10.55 -21.59
C LEU A 6 -9.70 -11.39 -21.85
N ASP A 7 -9.56 -12.71 -22.00
CA ASP A 7 -10.71 -13.61 -22.02
C ASP A 7 -11.22 -13.82 -20.59
N PRO A 8 -12.41 -13.33 -20.23
CA PRO A 8 -12.97 -13.47 -18.89
C PRO A 8 -13.28 -14.93 -18.50
N ASN A 9 -13.15 -15.90 -19.40
CA ASN A 9 -13.31 -17.33 -19.13
C ASN A 9 -11.97 -18.08 -19.02
N ALA A 10 -10.84 -17.40 -19.19
CA ALA A 10 -9.53 -17.99 -19.00
C ALA A 10 -9.36 -18.52 -17.55
N PRO A 11 -8.49 -19.52 -17.34
CA PRO A 11 -8.13 -19.98 -15.99
C PRO A 11 -7.67 -18.81 -15.11
N LEU A 12 -8.05 -18.82 -13.83
CA LEU A 12 -7.73 -17.71 -12.90
C LEU A 12 -6.24 -17.39 -12.90
N GLU A 13 -5.37 -18.41 -12.82
CA GLU A 13 -3.91 -18.19 -12.83
C GLU A 13 -3.42 -17.42 -14.06
N GLN A 14 -4.01 -17.64 -15.24
CA GLN A 14 -3.66 -16.91 -16.45
C GLN A 14 -4.14 -15.45 -16.39
N LEU A 15 -5.34 -15.23 -15.83
CA LEU A 15 -5.87 -13.88 -15.61
C LEU A 15 -5.02 -13.10 -14.61
N LEU A 16 -4.68 -13.71 -13.47
CA LEU A 16 -3.84 -13.09 -12.45
C LEU A 16 -2.46 -12.73 -13.02
N ASP A 17 -1.84 -13.65 -13.77
CA ASP A 17 -0.54 -13.38 -14.40
C ASP A 17 -0.61 -12.20 -15.40
N SER A 18 -1.65 -12.18 -16.25
CA SER A 18 -1.83 -11.12 -17.24
C SER A 18 -2.11 -9.75 -16.59
N VAL A 19 -2.96 -9.75 -15.55
CA VAL A 19 -3.28 -8.53 -14.79
C VAL A 19 -2.07 -8.02 -14.05
N GLN A 20 -1.33 -8.88 -13.33
CA GLN A 20 -0.15 -8.45 -12.60
C GLN A 20 0.96 -7.99 -13.55
N TYR A 21 1.21 -8.70 -14.66
CA TYR A 21 2.21 -8.29 -15.67
C TYR A 21 1.88 -6.92 -16.26
N GLN A 22 0.65 -6.71 -16.73
CA GLN A 22 0.26 -5.43 -17.31
C GLN A 22 0.34 -4.29 -16.28
N THR A 23 -0.05 -4.56 -15.03
CA THR A 23 0.04 -3.59 -13.94
C THR A 23 1.50 -3.28 -13.57
N PHE A 24 2.38 -4.28 -13.60
CA PHE A 24 3.81 -4.13 -13.35
C PHE A 24 4.47 -3.15 -14.33
N LEU A 25 3.99 -3.06 -15.57
CA LEU A 25 4.51 -2.09 -16.53
C LEU A 25 4.35 -0.63 -16.06
N TYR A 26 3.42 -0.32 -15.14
CA TYR A 26 3.36 0.99 -14.48
C TYR A 26 4.69 1.34 -13.78
N PHE A 27 5.24 0.38 -13.03
CA PHE A 27 6.45 0.54 -12.23
C PHE A 27 7.73 0.26 -13.03
N TRP A 28 7.60 -0.37 -14.21
CA TRP A 28 8.74 -0.72 -15.05
C TRP A 28 8.96 0.25 -16.21
N GLU A 29 7.96 0.36 -17.11
CA GLU A 29 7.98 1.22 -18.30
C GLU A 29 7.40 2.61 -17.99
N GLY A 30 6.39 2.66 -17.11
CA GLY A 30 5.75 3.88 -16.65
C GLY A 30 6.59 4.68 -15.65
N ALA A 31 7.69 4.14 -15.14
CA ALA A 31 8.59 4.82 -14.21
C ALA A 31 9.30 6.03 -14.85
N HIS A 32 9.87 6.90 -14.01
CA HIS A 32 10.67 8.02 -14.46
C HIS A 32 11.89 7.54 -15.29
N ALA A 33 12.16 8.19 -16.41
CA ALA A 33 13.11 7.69 -17.41
C ALA A 33 14.54 7.51 -16.86
N ASP A 34 15.00 8.44 -16.02
CA ASP A 34 16.38 8.43 -15.50
C ASP A 34 16.49 7.83 -14.10
N SER A 35 15.68 8.29 -13.15
CA SER A 35 15.71 7.81 -11.76
C SER A 35 15.03 6.46 -11.54
N LYS A 36 14.15 6.03 -12.47
CA LYS A 36 13.28 4.85 -12.32
C LYS A 36 12.36 4.89 -11.09
N LEU A 37 12.23 6.06 -10.47
CA LEU A 37 11.26 6.32 -9.42
C LEU A 37 9.83 6.27 -9.97
N THR A 38 8.88 6.01 -9.08
CA THR A 38 7.48 5.79 -9.45
C THR A 38 6.71 7.09 -9.43
N TYR A 39 6.18 7.53 -10.58
CA TYR A 39 5.27 8.67 -10.61
C TYR A 39 4.04 8.41 -9.75
N ASP A 40 3.54 9.44 -9.09
CA ASP A 40 2.27 9.38 -8.38
C ASP A 40 1.12 8.96 -9.29
N LYS A 41 1.08 9.57 -10.49
CA LYS A 41 -0.02 9.40 -11.45
C LYS A 41 0.45 9.36 -12.90
N ARG A 42 -0.19 8.52 -13.71
CA ARG A 42 -0.05 8.47 -15.18
C ARG A 42 -1.41 8.61 -15.86
N TRP A 43 -1.45 9.25 -17.02
CA TRP A 43 -2.64 9.22 -17.87
C TRP A 43 -2.81 7.83 -18.51
N VAL A 44 -4.05 7.44 -18.83
CA VAL A 44 -4.35 6.12 -19.44
C VAL A 44 -3.68 5.89 -20.79
N ASN A 45 -3.38 6.98 -21.51
CA ASN A 45 -2.60 6.95 -22.76
C ASN A 45 -1.10 6.72 -22.54
N GLY A 46 -0.66 6.57 -21.28
CA GLY A 46 0.72 6.37 -20.89
C GLY A 46 1.51 7.67 -20.72
N ALA A 47 0.94 8.85 -20.92
CA ALA A 47 1.66 10.11 -20.68
C ALA A 47 1.85 10.38 -19.18
N ILE A 48 2.87 11.20 -18.86
CA ILE A 48 3.13 11.68 -17.50
C ILE A 48 1.99 12.62 -17.10
N ALA A 49 1.32 12.34 -15.98
CA ALA A 49 0.26 13.22 -15.47
C ALA A 49 0.79 14.30 -14.54
N THR A 50 1.86 13.98 -13.80
CA THR A 50 2.57 14.88 -12.90
C THR A 50 4.04 14.48 -12.84
N ASN A 51 4.94 15.44 -12.61
CA ASN A 51 6.36 15.15 -12.35
C ASN A 51 6.63 14.68 -10.91
N MET A 52 5.59 14.62 -10.08
CA MET A 52 5.67 14.17 -8.70
C MET A 52 5.89 12.65 -8.63
N ILE A 53 6.90 12.25 -7.88
CA ILE A 53 7.15 10.87 -7.48
C ILE A 53 6.51 10.64 -6.11
N SER A 54 5.69 9.60 -6.00
CA SER A 54 5.14 9.15 -4.72
C SER A 54 6.15 8.25 -3.99
N ILE A 55 6.39 8.55 -2.71
CA ILE A 55 7.30 7.75 -1.87
C ILE A 55 6.68 6.40 -1.50
N SER A 56 5.42 6.34 -1.02
CA SER A 56 4.74 5.05 -0.82
C SER A 56 4.54 4.29 -2.13
N GLY A 57 4.19 4.99 -3.21
CA GLY A 57 4.09 4.41 -4.56
C GLY A 57 5.40 3.77 -5.02
N THR A 58 6.55 4.39 -4.69
CA THR A 58 7.87 3.79 -4.91
C THR A 58 8.09 2.56 -4.02
N GLY A 59 7.64 2.58 -2.77
CA GLY A 59 7.60 1.42 -1.88
C GLY A 59 6.87 0.22 -2.49
N PHE A 60 5.65 0.44 -2.99
CA PHE A 60 4.89 -0.62 -3.67
C PHE A 60 5.53 -1.02 -5.01
N GLY A 61 6.13 -0.08 -5.73
CA GLY A 61 6.88 -0.36 -6.95
C GLY A 61 8.09 -1.28 -6.73
N LEU A 62 8.81 -1.12 -5.62
CA LEU A 62 9.88 -2.05 -5.22
C LEU A 62 9.33 -3.47 -5.05
N MET A 63 8.20 -3.63 -4.36
CA MET A 63 7.55 -4.94 -4.22
C MET A 63 7.16 -5.52 -5.58
N ALA A 64 6.57 -4.71 -6.46
CA ALA A 64 6.19 -5.14 -7.81
C ALA A 64 7.39 -5.63 -8.63
N ILE A 65 8.56 -5.00 -8.50
CA ILE A 65 9.80 -5.45 -9.15
C ILE A 65 10.24 -6.83 -8.61
N LEU A 66 10.12 -7.08 -7.31
CA LEU A 66 10.41 -8.40 -6.73
C LEU A 66 9.44 -9.47 -7.26
N VAL A 67 8.15 -9.14 -7.35
CA VAL A 67 7.15 -10.03 -7.97
C VAL A 67 7.53 -10.33 -9.42
N ALA A 68 7.93 -9.33 -10.19
CA ALA A 68 8.33 -9.51 -11.59
C ALA A 68 9.57 -10.40 -11.75
N ALA A 69 10.53 -10.32 -10.83
CA ALA A 69 11.69 -11.21 -10.81
C ALA A 69 11.28 -12.66 -10.48
N GLU A 70 10.42 -12.86 -9.47
CA GLU A 70 9.94 -14.18 -9.06
C GLU A 70 9.08 -14.84 -10.16
N ARG A 71 8.28 -14.03 -10.86
CA ARG A 71 7.47 -14.45 -12.01
C ARG A 71 8.24 -14.49 -13.33
N GLN A 72 9.53 -14.17 -13.31
CA GLN A 72 10.45 -14.21 -14.46
C GLN A 72 10.04 -13.30 -15.64
N TRP A 73 9.30 -12.21 -15.36
CA TRP A 73 9.02 -11.16 -16.35
C TRP A 73 10.25 -10.29 -16.61
N VAL A 74 11.11 -10.17 -15.59
CA VAL A 74 12.47 -9.63 -15.68
C VAL A 74 13.42 -10.61 -15.00
N THR A 75 14.68 -10.56 -15.36
CA THR A 75 15.71 -11.33 -14.66
C THR A 75 15.96 -10.76 -13.27
N ARG A 76 16.46 -11.61 -12.36
CA ARG A 76 16.85 -11.18 -11.02
C ARG A 76 17.93 -10.09 -11.04
N ASP A 77 18.84 -10.14 -12.01
CA ASP A 77 19.91 -9.14 -12.18
C ASP A 77 19.34 -7.79 -12.66
N GLU A 78 18.41 -7.78 -13.61
CA GLU A 78 17.70 -6.56 -14.03
C GLU A 78 16.90 -5.94 -12.88
N ALA A 79 16.25 -6.77 -12.06
CA ALA A 79 15.56 -6.31 -10.86
C ALA A 79 16.51 -5.68 -9.85
N LEU A 80 17.67 -6.30 -9.59
CA LEU A 80 18.70 -5.77 -8.71
C LEU A 80 19.25 -4.43 -9.22
N GLU A 81 19.56 -4.34 -10.52
CA GLU A 81 20.03 -3.10 -11.14
C GLU A 81 19.00 -1.98 -11.00
N ARG A 82 17.73 -2.29 -11.29
CA ARG A 82 16.62 -1.33 -11.15
C ARG A 82 16.49 -0.81 -9.72
N ILE A 83 16.46 -1.71 -8.75
CA ILE A 83 16.28 -1.35 -7.33
C ILE A 83 17.49 -0.58 -6.82
N SER A 84 18.70 -0.94 -7.25
CA SER A 84 19.92 -0.21 -6.87
C SER A 84 19.88 1.24 -7.36
N LEU A 85 19.44 1.47 -8.61
CA LEU A 85 19.28 2.82 -9.15
C LEU A 85 18.21 3.63 -8.40
N ILE A 86 17.07 3.00 -8.07
CA ILE A 86 16.03 3.63 -7.25
C ILE A 86 16.61 4.03 -5.88
N LEU A 87 17.38 3.13 -5.25
CA LEU A 87 17.97 3.36 -3.94
C LEU A 87 19.01 4.48 -3.95
N ASP A 88 19.82 4.56 -5.02
CA ASP A 88 20.75 5.68 -5.23
C ASP A 88 20.03 7.02 -5.31
N ARG A 89 18.85 7.06 -5.96
CA ARG A 89 18.02 8.27 -6.08
C ARG A 89 17.35 8.64 -4.77
N LEU A 90 16.78 7.67 -4.06
CA LEU A 90 16.25 7.88 -2.71
C LEU A 90 17.33 8.39 -1.75
N ASN A 91 18.57 7.95 -1.90
CA ASN A 91 19.66 8.43 -1.05
C ASN A 91 20.00 9.92 -1.26
N LEU A 92 19.65 10.51 -2.40
CA LEU A 92 19.79 11.94 -2.69
C LEU A 92 18.66 12.78 -2.08
N ALA A 93 17.51 12.17 -1.79
CA ALA A 93 16.37 12.90 -1.26
C ALA A 93 16.67 13.47 0.13
N THR A 94 16.24 14.71 0.35
CA THR A 94 16.25 15.31 1.69
C THR A 94 15.38 14.49 2.62
N ARG A 95 15.95 14.07 3.74
CA ARG A 95 15.26 13.39 4.83
C ARG A 95 15.12 14.32 6.02
N TYR A 96 13.99 14.25 6.71
CA TYR A 96 13.61 15.13 7.81
C TYR A 96 13.49 14.30 9.08
N HIS A 97 14.48 14.38 9.97
CA HIS A 97 14.63 13.41 11.06
C HIS A 97 14.61 11.96 10.52
N GLY A 98 15.32 11.76 9.41
CA GLY A 98 15.39 10.51 8.66
C GLY A 98 14.13 10.11 7.87
N ALA A 99 12.96 10.70 8.15
CA ALA A 99 11.75 10.44 7.37
C ALA A 99 11.81 11.07 5.97
N PHE A 100 11.30 10.34 4.97
CA PHE A 100 11.11 10.84 3.61
C PHE A 100 9.88 11.75 3.54
N PRO A 101 9.83 12.69 2.59
CA PRO A 101 8.60 13.43 2.32
C PRO A 101 7.56 12.56 1.60
N HIS A 102 6.34 13.07 1.45
CA HIS A 102 5.32 12.39 0.63
C HIS A 102 5.76 12.31 -0.83
N MET A 103 6.24 13.43 -1.37
CA MET A 103 6.54 13.59 -2.79
C MET A 103 7.95 14.12 -3.03
N VAL A 104 8.60 13.64 -4.09
CA VAL A 104 9.88 14.17 -4.59
C VAL A 104 9.84 14.44 -6.09
N ASP A 105 10.75 15.27 -6.58
CA ASP A 105 10.95 15.49 -8.01
C ASP A 105 11.67 14.28 -8.63
N GLY A 106 11.17 13.81 -9.78
CA GLY A 106 11.70 12.61 -10.42
C GLY A 106 13.12 12.73 -10.96
N ALA A 107 13.61 13.93 -11.27
CA ALA A 107 14.94 14.16 -11.79
C ALA A 107 15.95 14.48 -10.67
N THR A 108 15.56 15.35 -9.73
CA THR A 108 16.47 15.87 -8.69
C THR A 108 16.37 15.14 -7.36
N SER A 109 15.27 14.42 -7.10
CA SER A 109 14.91 13.86 -5.77
C SER A 109 14.71 14.92 -4.69
N GLU A 110 14.58 16.19 -5.06
CA GLU A 110 14.22 17.26 -4.11
C GLU A 110 12.77 17.12 -3.65
N THR A 111 12.48 17.52 -2.41
CA THR A 111 11.12 17.49 -1.85
C THR A 111 10.17 18.35 -2.68
N VAL A 112 9.00 17.79 -3.01
CA VAL A 112 7.89 18.54 -3.59
C VAL A 112 6.81 18.69 -2.54
N GLN A 113 6.40 19.93 -2.28
CA GLN A 113 5.33 20.25 -1.33
C GLN A 113 4.01 19.62 -1.80
N PHE A 114 3.40 18.79 -0.95
CA PHE A 114 2.14 18.11 -1.24
C PHE A 114 0.93 19.01 -0.92
N SER A 115 0.99 19.76 0.17
CA SER A 115 -0.04 20.73 0.56
C SER A 115 0.54 21.92 1.33
N GLN A 116 -0.28 22.92 1.66
CA GLN A 116 0.18 24.20 2.25
C GLN A 116 1.16 24.05 3.44
N TYR A 117 1.04 23.01 4.26
CA TYR A 117 1.90 22.77 5.42
C TYR A 117 2.61 21.40 5.40
N ASP A 118 2.49 20.68 4.28
CA ASP A 118 3.08 19.37 4.08
C ASP A 118 4.17 19.46 3.00
N ASP A 119 5.37 19.81 3.45
CA ASP A 119 6.53 20.17 2.64
C ASP A 119 7.82 19.44 3.08
N ALA A 120 7.68 18.42 3.92
CA ALA A 120 8.80 17.78 4.62
C ALA A 120 8.43 16.34 5.01
N GLY A 121 8.88 15.85 6.17
CA GLY A 121 8.78 14.43 6.53
C GLY A 121 7.35 13.96 6.71
N ASP A 122 7.01 12.86 6.02
CA ASP A 122 5.78 12.08 6.15
C ASP A 122 6.12 10.67 6.65
N LEU A 123 5.70 10.35 7.87
CA LEU A 123 6.06 9.10 8.53
C LEU A 123 5.29 7.89 7.98
N VAL A 124 4.06 8.08 7.49
CA VAL A 124 3.26 6.97 6.95
C VAL A 124 3.81 6.58 5.58
N GLU A 125 4.09 7.56 4.73
CA GLU A 125 4.73 7.35 3.42
C GLU A 125 6.10 6.70 3.58
N THR A 126 6.88 7.15 4.56
CA THR A 126 8.16 6.52 4.94
C THR A 126 7.98 5.06 5.33
N ALA A 127 6.98 4.73 6.17
CA ALA A 127 6.72 3.35 6.58
C ALA A 127 6.33 2.45 5.40
N LEU A 128 5.51 2.95 4.47
CA LEU A 128 5.11 2.22 3.26
C LEU A 128 6.29 2.03 2.29
N LEU A 129 7.19 3.02 2.16
CA LEU A 129 8.45 2.86 1.44
C LEU A 129 9.30 1.74 2.05
N PHE A 130 9.43 1.72 3.37
CA PHE A 130 10.24 0.72 4.06
C PHE A 130 9.70 -0.69 3.97
N GLN A 131 8.39 -0.88 3.79
CA GLN A 131 7.88 -2.21 3.46
C GLN A 131 8.53 -2.77 2.19
N GLY A 132 8.62 -1.98 1.12
CA GLY A 132 9.25 -2.38 -0.13
C GLY A 132 10.77 -2.56 -0.02
N LEU A 133 11.45 -1.61 0.64
CA LEU A 133 12.89 -1.67 0.84
C LEU A 133 13.32 -2.88 1.69
N ILE A 134 12.59 -3.18 2.77
CA ILE A 134 12.86 -4.34 3.62
C ILE A 134 12.63 -5.63 2.83
N CYS A 135 11.53 -5.74 2.07
CA CYS A 135 11.33 -6.90 1.19
C CYS A 135 12.50 -7.08 0.21
N ALA A 136 13.00 -6.00 -0.39
CA ALA A 136 14.14 -6.07 -1.31
C ALA A 136 15.43 -6.50 -0.59
N ARG A 137 15.69 -5.97 0.61
CA ARG A 137 16.84 -6.38 1.45
C ARG A 137 16.82 -7.87 1.76
N GLU A 138 15.66 -8.41 2.10
CA GLU A 138 15.48 -9.82 2.44
C GLU A 138 15.43 -10.74 1.21
N TYR A 139 15.20 -10.20 0.01
CA TYR A 139 15.21 -10.96 -1.27
C TYR A 139 16.64 -11.07 -1.86
N PHE A 140 17.40 -9.98 -1.77
CA PHE A 140 18.76 -9.90 -2.29
C PHE A 140 19.80 -10.25 -1.22
N THR A 141 19.94 -11.56 -0.93
CA THR A 141 20.84 -12.09 0.12
C THR A 141 22.18 -12.64 -0.39
N GLY A 142 22.51 -12.44 -1.66
CA GLY A 142 23.74 -12.90 -2.29
C GLY A 142 24.99 -12.20 -1.76
N ALA A 143 26.16 -12.75 -2.11
CA ALA A 143 27.47 -12.26 -1.69
C ALA A 143 28.12 -11.27 -2.68
N SER A 144 27.40 -10.86 -3.74
CA SER A 144 27.91 -9.85 -4.68
C SER A 144 28.02 -8.47 -4.01
N GLU A 145 28.93 -7.64 -4.52
CA GLU A 145 29.12 -6.28 -3.99
C GLU A 145 27.84 -5.45 -4.08
N THR A 146 27.09 -5.56 -5.18
CA THR A 146 25.81 -4.85 -5.38
C THR A 146 24.76 -5.25 -4.35
N GLU A 147 24.60 -6.56 -4.07
CA GLU A 147 23.62 -7.00 -3.07
C GLU A 147 24.06 -6.64 -1.65
N LEU A 148 25.36 -6.71 -1.35
CA LEU A 148 25.90 -6.23 -0.08
C LEU A 148 25.65 -4.73 0.12
N ALA A 149 25.87 -3.92 -0.92
CA ALA A 149 25.65 -2.47 -0.89
C ALA A 149 24.17 -2.11 -0.76
N LEU A 150 23.28 -2.81 -1.46
CA LEU A 150 21.83 -2.66 -1.32
C LEU A 150 21.42 -2.93 0.13
N ARG A 151 21.82 -4.08 0.70
CA ARG A 151 21.44 -4.42 2.08
C ARG A 151 21.96 -3.42 3.10
N ALA A 152 23.23 -3.03 2.98
CA ALA A 152 23.84 -2.04 3.87
C ALA A 152 23.13 -0.68 3.77
N THR A 153 22.75 -0.26 2.57
CA THR A 153 22.08 1.03 2.34
C THR A 153 20.66 1.04 2.88
N VAL A 154 19.87 -0.03 2.65
CA VAL A 154 18.53 -0.14 3.24
C VAL A 154 18.59 -0.12 4.76
N THR A 155 19.49 -0.91 5.37
CA THR A 155 19.66 -0.91 6.83
C THR A 155 20.02 0.47 7.36
N ARG A 156 21.01 1.14 6.76
CA ARG A 156 21.40 2.49 7.16
C ARG A 156 20.23 3.48 7.05
N LEU A 157 19.50 3.49 5.94
CA LEU A 157 18.37 4.40 5.76
C LEU A 157 17.29 4.17 6.82
N PHE A 158 17.00 2.91 7.18
CA PHE A 158 16.04 2.58 8.23
C PHE A 158 16.52 3.04 9.61
N ASP A 159 17.80 2.79 9.92
CA ASP A 159 18.43 3.16 11.19
C ASP A 159 18.54 4.68 11.38
N GLU A 160 18.57 5.45 10.28
CA GLU A 160 18.58 6.92 10.28
C GLU A 160 17.21 7.54 10.57
N VAL A 161 16.09 6.79 10.48
CA VAL A 161 14.76 7.31 10.78
C VAL A 161 14.61 7.49 12.29
N GLU A 162 14.43 8.74 12.73
CA GLU A 162 14.20 9.08 14.14
C GLU A 162 12.71 8.86 14.50
N TRP A 163 12.25 7.61 14.56
CA TRP A 163 10.83 7.31 14.80
C TRP A 163 10.30 7.92 16.12
N ASP A 164 11.15 7.97 17.15
CA ASP A 164 10.86 8.56 18.44
C ASP A 164 10.67 10.09 18.38
N TRP A 165 11.28 10.80 17.41
CA TRP A 165 11.04 12.22 17.16
C TRP A 165 9.55 12.50 16.91
N PHE A 166 8.89 11.60 16.17
CA PHE A 166 7.49 11.73 15.79
C PHE A 166 6.50 11.47 16.93
N THR A 167 6.97 11.12 18.14
CA THR A 167 6.15 11.12 19.36
C THR A 167 5.98 12.52 19.97
N ARG A 168 6.76 13.51 19.50
CA ARG A 168 6.91 14.84 20.13
C ARG A 168 7.41 14.76 21.58
N GLY A 169 8.23 13.75 21.89
CA GLY A 169 8.74 13.49 23.23
C GLY A 169 7.67 12.99 24.21
N LYS A 170 6.57 12.43 23.71
CA LYS A 170 5.49 11.84 24.52
C LYS A 170 5.40 10.35 24.29
N ASP A 171 5.99 9.59 25.21
CA ASP A 171 6.04 8.14 25.13
C ASP A 171 4.66 7.47 25.24
N ASP A 172 3.67 8.14 25.83
CA ASP A 172 2.27 7.71 26.01
C ASP A 172 1.31 8.34 24.98
N GLY A 173 1.87 8.98 23.93
CA GLY A 173 1.14 9.66 22.88
C GLY A 173 1.16 8.92 21.55
N PRO A 174 0.32 9.35 20.58
CA PRO A 174 0.42 8.85 19.22
C PRO A 174 1.69 9.34 18.54
N LEU A 175 2.13 8.60 17.53
CA LEU A 175 2.98 9.15 16.49
C LEU A 175 2.24 10.23 15.72
N TYR A 176 2.98 11.21 15.22
CA TYR A 176 2.46 12.25 14.35
C TYR A 176 2.90 12.00 12.92
N TRP A 177 1.97 12.25 12.00
CA TRP A 177 2.14 11.93 10.60
C TRP A 177 3.20 12.79 9.92
N HIS A 178 3.23 14.08 10.24
CA HIS A 178 4.07 15.06 9.55
C HIS A 178 4.93 15.88 10.51
N TRP A 179 6.13 16.23 10.05
CA TRP A 179 6.97 17.26 10.65
C TRP A 179 7.69 18.07 9.57
N SER A 180 7.76 19.39 9.77
CA SER A 180 8.42 20.32 8.86
C SER A 180 9.45 21.22 9.55
N PRO A 181 10.62 21.49 8.95
CA PRO A 181 11.59 22.41 9.54
C PRO A 181 11.10 23.86 9.57
N ILE A 182 10.15 24.25 8.71
CA ILE A 182 9.61 25.61 8.66
C ILE A 182 8.22 25.73 9.33
N HIS A 183 7.45 24.64 9.35
CA HIS A 183 6.10 24.62 9.93
C HIS A 183 6.00 23.82 11.23
N ASN A 184 7.09 23.19 11.68
CA ASN A 184 7.15 22.29 12.83
C ASN A 184 6.01 21.26 12.78
N TRP A 185 5.09 21.37 13.73
CA TRP A 185 4.01 20.44 13.99
C TRP A 185 2.64 20.93 13.49
N THR A 186 2.61 21.97 12.65
CA THR A 186 1.38 22.70 12.24
C THR A 186 0.33 21.79 11.60
N MET A 187 0.73 20.81 10.77
CA MET A 187 -0.17 19.79 10.24
C MET A 187 -0.97 19.07 11.33
N ASN A 188 -0.35 18.88 12.51
CA ASN A 188 -0.98 18.40 13.73
C ASN A 188 -1.91 17.18 13.56
N LEU A 189 -1.47 16.22 12.75
CA LEU A 189 -2.23 15.01 12.46
C LEU A 189 -1.66 13.83 13.25
N PRO A 190 -2.27 13.43 14.38
CA PRO A 190 -1.86 12.24 15.11
C PRO A 190 -2.33 10.97 14.38
N ILE A 191 -1.45 9.97 14.28
CA ILE A 191 -1.77 8.66 13.70
C ILE A 191 -2.47 7.82 14.77
N LYS A 192 -3.79 7.64 14.65
CA LYS A 192 -4.60 6.91 15.63
C LYS A 192 -5.46 5.85 14.95
N GLY A 193 -5.38 4.61 15.42
CA GLY A 193 -6.02 3.46 14.81
C GLY A 193 -7.54 3.46 14.96
N TRP A 194 -8.29 2.70 14.19
CA TRP A 194 -7.82 1.85 13.12
C TRP A 194 -7.77 2.62 11.80
N ASN A 195 -6.62 2.55 11.11
CA ASN A 195 -6.43 3.07 9.76
C ASN A 195 -5.25 2.33 9.06
N GLU A 196 -4.77 2.81 7.92
CA GLU A 196 -3.74 2.21 7.06
C GLU A 196 -2.34 2.17 7.68
N ALA A 197 -2.08 2.93 8.74
CA ALA A 197 -0.74 3.24 9.24
C ALA A 197 -0.19 2.26 10.30
N LEU A 198 -0.77 1.05 10.42
CA LEU A 198 -0.32 0.03 11.39
C LEU A 198 1.19 -0.25 11.27
N SER A 199 1.71 -0.35 10.04
CA SER A 199 3.12 -0.63 9.79
C SER A 199 4.06 0.44 10.34
N ALA A 200 3.63 1.70 10.42
CA ALA A 200 4.45 2.76 11.01
C ALA A 200 4.74 2.48 12.48
N TYR A 201 3.76 1.99 13.24
CA TYR A 201 3.97 1.62 14.64
C TYR A 201 4.84 0.36 14.80
N VAL A 202 4.63 -0.65 13.97
CA VAL A 202 5.45 -1.89 13.99
C VAL A 202 6.91 -1.56 13.71
N LEU A 203 7.19 -0.80 12.63
CA LEU A 203 8.53 -0.40 12.26
C LEU A 203 9.18 0.52 13.31
N ALA A 204 8.43 1.50 13.82
CA ALA A 204 8.91 2.40 14.86
C ALA A 204 9.29 1.66 16.14
N ALA A 205 8.48 0.70 16.58
CA ALA A 205 8.79 -0.12 17.75
C ALA A 205 9.97 -1.07 17.48
N GLY A 206 10.17 -1.46 16.22
CA GLY A 206 11.22 -2.37 15.75
C GLY A 206 12.61 -1.77 15.58
N SER A 207 12.70 -0.44 15.53
CA SER A 207 13.97 0.29 15.43
C SER A 207 14.87 -0.01 16.63
N ASP A 208 16.17 -0.16 16.38
CA ASP A 208 17.17 -0.29 17.46
C ASP A 208 17.88 1.04 17.76
N THR A 209 17.81 2.00 16.85
CA THR A 209 18.43 3.32 16.99
C THR A 209 17.48 4.36 17.57
N HIS A 210 16.22 4.34 17.14
CA HIS A 210 15.19 5.32 17.49
C HIS A 210 13.84 4.67 17.83
N PRO A 211 13.78 3.70 18.77
CA PRO A 211 12.53 3.01 19.10
C PRO A 211 11.51 3.89 19.81
N ILE A 212 10.25 3.72 19.45
CA ILE A 212 9.13 4.20 20.29
C ILE A 212 8.91 3.25 21.46
N LYS A 213 8.32 3.75 22.55
CA LYS A 213 7.88 2.87 23.64
C LYS A 213 6.53 2.20 23.32
N PRO A 214 6.25 0.98 23.84
CA PRO A 214 4.98 0.30 23.61
C PRO A 214 3.73 1.11 24.00
N GLU A 215 3.86 2.00 24.97
CA GLU A 215 2.80 2.92 25.40
C GLU A 215 2.33 3.82 24.24
N SER A 216 3.21 4.22 23.32
CA SER A 216 2.83 5.03 22.17
C SER A 216 1.85 4.28 21.25
N TYR A 217 2.01 2.96 21.14
CA TYR A 217 1.06 2.11 20.44
C TYR A 217 -0.22 1.88 21.25
N HIS A 218 -0.11 1.55 22.54
CA HIS A 218 -1.29 1.20 23.32
C HIS A 218 -2.19 2.40 23.65
N GLU A 219 -1.62 3.56 23.97
CA GLU A 219 -2.35 4.77 24.35
C GLU A 219 -2.53 5.73 23.16
N GLY A 220 -1.57 5.78 22.25
CA GLY A 220 -1.61 6.60 21.05
C GLY A 220 -2.42 5.96 19.91
N TRP A 221 -1.89 4.88 19.32
CA TRP A 221 -2.56 4.16 18.21
C TRP A 221 -3.88 3.56 18.64
N ALA A 222 -3.84 2.65 19.62
CA ALA A 222 -5.01 1.88 20.03
C ALA A 222 -5.97 2.64 20.94
N ARG A 223 -5.55 3.82 21.42
CA ARG A 223 -6.33 4.70 22.31
C ARG A 223 -6.91 3.93 23.50
N SER A 224 -6.10 3.09 24.11
CA SER A 224 -6.48 2.21 25.22
C SER A 224 -7.70 1.33 24.90
N GLY A 225 -7.82 0.89 23.64
CA GLY A 225 -8.91 0.06 23.14
C GLY A 225 -10.03 0.84 22.45
N ALA A 226 -10.02 2.17 22.42
CA ALA A 226 -11.04 2.98 21.75
C ALA A 226 -10.98 2.95 20.21
N MET A 227 -10.18 2.05 19.62
CA MET A 227 -10.24 1.70 18.20
C MET A 227 -11.16 0.49 17.91
N LYS A 228 -11.65 -0.20 18.95
CA LYS A 228 -12.60 -1.31 18.79
C LYS A 228 -13.96 -0.80 18.30
N ASN A 229 -14.54 -1.54 17.37
CA ASN A 229 -15.88 -1.32 16.84
C ASN A 229 -16.84 -2.35 17.46
N GLY A 230 -16.81 -3.60 16.99
CA GLY A 230 -17.60 -4.72 17.53
C GLY A 230 -19.06 -4.77 17.06
N GLU A 231 -19.49 -3.85 16.19
CA GLU A 231 -20.85 -3.84 15.66
C GLU A 231 -20.99 -4.70 14.40
N SER A 232 -22.22 -5.11 14.09
CA SER A 232 -22.55 -5.93 12.92
C SER A 232 -23.11 -5.09 11.76
N TYR A 233 -22.51 -5.21 10.59
CA TYR A 233 -22.94 -4.57 9.35
C TYR A 233 -23.18 -5.65 8.29
N PHE A 234 -24.35 -5.65 7.66
CA PHE A 234 -24.74 -6.69 6.69
C PHE A 234 -24.59 -8.13 7.24
N GLY A 235 -24.77 -8.31 8.56
CA GLY A 235 -24.61 -9.59 9.25
C GLY A 235 -23.14 -10.00 9.53
N THR A 236 -22.18 -9.10 9.32
CA THR A 236 -20.76 -9.31 9.58
C THR A 236 -20.30 -8.41 10.71
N GLU A 237 -19.72 -8.97 11.78
CA GLU A 237 -19.11 -8.20 12.86
C GLU A 237 -17.79 -7.57 12.38
N LEU A 238 -17.62 -6.26 12.61
CA LEU A 238 -16.40 -5.53 12.29
C LEU A 238 -15.58 -5.31 13.58
N PRO A 239 -14.36 -5.88 13.73
CA PRO A 239 -13.60 -5.77 14.98
C PRO A 239 -13.13 -4.35 15.33
N LEU A 240 -12.58 -3.60 14.37
CA LEU A 240 -11.92 -2.32 14.55
C LEU A 240 -12.43 -1.25 13.59
N GLY A 241 -12.25 0.01 13.96
CA GLY A 241 -12.44 1.18 13.09
C GLY A 241 -13.83 1.81 13.17
N GLU A 242 -14.12 2.68 12.21
CA GLU A 242 -15.38 3.41 12.16
C GLU A 242 -16.54 2.55 11.63
N PRO A 243 -17.80 3.00 11.76
CA PRO A 243 -18.94 2.28 11.19
C PRO A 243 -18.73 1.99 9.70
N LEU A 244 -19.02 0.74 9.30
CA LEU A 244 -18.78 0.21 7.95
C LEU A 244 -17.31 0.17 7.49
N GLY A 245 -16.34 0.46 8.38
CA GLY A 245 -14.91 0.20 8.19
C GLY A 245 -14.08 1.28 7.48
N GLY A 246 -14.73 2.13 6.67
CA GLY A 246 -14.07 3.17 5.89
C GLY A 246 -13.63 2.72 4.48
N PRO A 247 -12.69 3.43 3.84
CA PRO A 247 -12.12 3.03 2.56
C PRO A 247 -11.34 1.71 2.68
N LEU A 248 -11.44 0.83 1.68
CA LEU A 248 -10.93 -0.54 1.85
C LEU A 248 -9.39 -0.64 1.95
N PHE A 249 -8.65 0.37 1.45
CA PHE A 249 -7.19 0.41 1.56
C PHE A 249 -6.65 0.40 3.00
N LEU A 250 -7.48 0.81 3.98
CA LEU A 250 -7.16 0.76 5.41
C LEU A 250 -6.86 -0.68 5.89
N SER A 251 -7.35 -1.69 5.17
CA SER A 251 -7.08 -3.11 5.43
C SER A 251 -6.21 -3.76 4.35
N GLN A 252 -5.44 -2.95 3.61
CA GLN A 252 -4.58 -3.44 2.52
C GLN A 252 -3.15 -2.90 2.62
N TYR A 253 -2.93 -1.59 2.74
CA TYR A 253 -1.58 -1.01 2.60
C TYR A 253 -0.56 -1.55 3.60
N SER A 254 -0.92 -1.67 4.87
CA SER A 254 -0.05 -2.31 5.85
C SER A 254 0.16 -3.80 5.56
N PHE A 255 -0.84 -4.47 5.00
CA PHE A 255 -0.82 -5.91 4.72
C PHE A 255 -0.26 -6.28 3.36
N CYS A 256 0.20 -5.32 2.55
CA CYS A 256 1.04 -5.60 1.38
C CYS A 256 2.33 -6.34 1.77
N ALA A 257 2.84 -6.10 2.97
CA ALA A 257 4.04 -6.76 3.50
C ALA A 257 3.87 -7.36 4.90
N LEU A 258 3.15 -6.72 5.82
CA LEU A 258 2.87 -7.30 7.14
C LEU A 258 1.86 -8.44 6.99
N ASP A 259 2.23 -9.68 7.32
CA ASP A 259 1.33 -10.82 7.13
C ASP A 259 0.22 -10.84 8.19
N PRO A 260 -1.06 -10.63 7.82
CA PRO A 260 -2.16 -10.66 8.78
C PRO A 260 -2.55 -12.08 9.20
N ARG A 261 -2.09 -13.14 8.51
CA ARG A 261 -2.49 -14.52 8.81
C ARG A 261 -1.99 -14.92 10.19
N GLY A 262 -2.92 -15.31 11.05
CA GLY A 262 -2.64 -15.68 12.44
C GLY A 262 -1.99 -14.58 13.27
N LEU A 263 -1.98 -13.33 12.78
CA LEU A 263 -1.47 -12.17 13.48
C LEU A 263 -2.57 -11.61 14.37
N SER A 264 -2.27 -11.51 15.66
CA SER A 264 -3.20 -10.94 16.63
C SER A 264 -2.46 -10.23 17.74
N ASP A 265 -3.15 -9.29 18.38
CA ASP A 265 -2.69 -8.66 19.60
C ASP A 265 -3.86 -8.57 20.59
N ARG A 266 -3.72 -7.78 21.66
CA ARG A 266 -4.79 -7.63 22.67
C ARG A 266 -6.07 -6.95 22.13
N TYR A 267 -6.02 -6.31 20.95
CA TYR A 267 -7.12 -5.56 20.39
C TYR A 267 -7.89 -6.32 19.32
N ALA A 268 -7.22 -7.06 18.43
CA ALA A 268 -7.90 -7.80 17.36
C ALA A 268 -7.09 -8.99 16.80
N ASP A 269 -7.81 -9.85 16.08
CA ASP A 269 -7.28 -10.71 15.02
C ASP A 269 -7.30 -9.91 13.71
N TYR A 270 -6.13 -9.69 13.11
CA TYR A 270 -5.99 -8.80 11.95
C TYR A 270 -6.43 -9.46 10.64
N TRP A 271 -6.39 -10.79 10.55
CA TRP A 271 -6.99 -11.51 9.44
C TRP A 271 -8.50 -11.34 9.44
N GLN A 272 -9.14 -11.53 10.61
CA GLN A 272 -10.57 -11.34 10.77
C GLN A 272 -10.99 -9.90 10.49
N GLN A 273 -10.20 -8.91 10.93
CA GLN A 273 -10.44 -7.50 10.60
C GLN A 273 -10.51 -7.27 9.09
N ALA A 274 -9.50 -7.74 8.34
CA ALA A 274 -9.44 -7.54 6.90
C ALA A 274 -10.57 -8.27 6.16
N VAL A 275 -10.84 -9.54 6.53
CA VAL A 275 -11.94 -10.33 5.96
C VAL A 275 -13.30 -9.68 6.20
N ALA A 276 -13.55 -9.18 7.42
CA ALA A 276 -14.79 -8.50 7.77
C ALA A 276 -14.95 -7.19 7.00
N HIS A 277 -13.90 -6.36 6.94
CA HIS A 277 -13.93 -5.08 6.23
C HIS A 277 -14.18 -5.28 4.73
N THR A 278 -13.48 -6.22 4.08
CA THR A 278 -13.71 -6.58 2.66
C THR A 278 -15.15 -7.03 2.43
N LYS A 279 -15.69 -7.91 3.29
CA LYS A 279 -17.06 -8.41 3.15
C LYS A 279 -18.10 -7.31 3.27
N ILE A 280 -17.96 -6.42 4.25
CA ILE A 280 -18.87 -5.30 4.46
C ILE A 280 -18.84 -4.33 3.28
N ASN A 281 -17.65 -4.02 2.77
CA ASN A 281 -17.49 -3.16 1.59
C ASN A 281 -18.19 -3.76 0.36
N ARG A 282 -17.96 -5.05 0.09
CA ARG A 282 -18.64 -5.79 -0.99
C ARG A 282 -20.16 -5.80 -0.83
N ASP A 283 -20.65 -6.19 0.34
CA ASP A 283 -22.09 -6.36 0.57
C ASP A 283 -22.83 -5.02 0.51
N TYR A 284 -22.21 -3.93 0.96
CA TYR A 284 -22.69 -2.57 0.70
C TYR A 284 -22.80 -2.30 -0.80
N CYS A 285 -21.73 -2.50 -1.57
CA CYS A 285 -21.73 -2.23 -3.01
C CYS A 285 -22.83 -3.02 -3.74
N LEU A 286 -22.97 -4.30 -3.43
CA LEU A 286 -23.95 -5.17 -4.08
C LEU A 286 -25.40 -4.87 -3.66
N SER A 287 -25.61 -4.02 -2.65
CA SER A 287 -26.92 -3.45 -2.33
C SER A 287 -27.31 -2.29 -3.24
N ILE A 288 -26.34 -1.68 -3.94
CA ILE A 288 -26.56 -0.54 -4.84
C ILE A 288 -26.86 -1.05 -6.25
N PRO A 289 -28.03 -0.73 -6.84
CA PRO A 289 -28.43 -1.28 -8.15
C PRO A 289 -27.43 -1.03 -9.28
N ALA A 290 -26.79 0.15 -9.30
CA ALA A 290 -25.83 0.52 -10.34
C ALA A 290 -24.57 -0.36 -10.34
N TYR A 291 -24.10 -0.80 -9.17
CA TYR A 291 -22.94 -1.69 -9.08
C TYR A 291 -23.36 -3.13 -9.29
N LYS A 292 -24.50 -3.52 -8.68
CA LYS A 292 -25.05 -4.87 -8.79
C LYS A 292 -25.37 -5.26 -10.23
N GLN A 293 -25.82 -4.32 -11.06
CA GLN A 293 -26.07 -4.55 -12.49
C GLN A 293 -24.85 -5.13 -13.23
N TYR A 294 -23.64 -4.74 -12.82
CA TYR A 294 -22.39 -5.19 -13.43
C TYR A 294 -21.64 -6.21 -12.56
N ASP A 295 -22.19 -6.59 -11.40
CA ASP A 295 -21.53 -7.40 -10.36
C ASP A 295 -20.13 -6.87 -9.96
N VAL A 296 -19.97 -5.55 -9.95
CA VAL A 296 -18.74 -4.87 -9.51
C VAL A 296 -18.88 -4.38 -8.07
N TRP A 297 -17.78 -4.33 -7.35
CA TRP A 297 -17.70 -3.80 -5.99
C TRP A 297 -16.29 -3.29 -5.71
N GLY A 298 -16.16 -2.51 -4.63
CA GLY A 298 -14.87 -2.02 -4.16
C GLY A 298 -14.86 -0.50 -4.05
N LEU A 299 -15.12 0.01 -2.84
CA LEU A 299 -14.98 1.43 -2.50
C LEU A 299 -13.69 1.66 -1.72
N THR A 300 -12.83 2.51 -2.25
CA THR A 300 -11.59 2.95 -1.60
C THR A 300 -11.25 4.37 -2.05
N ALA A 301 -10.19 4.97 -1.50
CA ALA A 301 -9.71 6.24 -1.97
C ALA A 301 -9.16 6.12 -3.40
N SER A 302 -9.67 6.95 -4.32
CA SER A 302 -9.33 6.90 -5.75
C SER A 302 -9.79 8.19 -6.45
N GLU A 303 -9.53 8.29 -7.75
CA GLU A 303 -10.23 9.23 -8.63
C GLU A 303 -11.74 9.01 -8.59
N ALA A 304 -12.47 10.11 -8.80
CA ALA A 304 -13.91 10.19 -8.82
C ALA A 304 -14.34 11.25 -9.85
N PRO A 305 -15.60 11.27 -10.31
CA PRO A 305 -16.06 12.18 -11.36
C PRO A 305 -15.78 13.69 -11.13
N ASN A 306 -15.62 14.10 -9.86
CA ASN A 306 -15.37 15.49 -9.47
C ASN A 306 -14.01 15.70 -8.77
N GLY A 307 -13.02 14.85 -9.05
CA GLY A 307 -11.67 14.95 -8.49
C GLY A 307 -11.24 13.65 -7.81
N TYR A 308 -10.78 13.74 -6.57
CA TYR A 308 -10.37 12.58 -5.77
C TYR A 308 -11.25 12.46 -4.53
N ASN A 309 -11.64 11.25 -4.15
CA ASN A 309 -12.44 11.03 -2.95
C ASN A 309 -12.00 9.76 -2.21
N ALA A 310 -12.01 9.81 -0.89
CA ALA A 310 -11.86 8.64 -0.03
C ALA A 310 -13.17 7.82 -0.02
N ASN A 311 -13.47 7.10 -1.11
CA ASN A 311 -14.74 6.37 -1.22
C ASN A 311 -14.81 5.24 -0.18
N SER A 312 -15.97 5.15 0.47
CA SER A 312 -16.30 4.15 1.47
C SER A 312 -17.82 3.94 1.50
N PRO A 313 -18.33 2.90 2.20
CA PRO A 313 -19.78 2.75 2.41
C PRO A 313 -20.46 3.96 3.08
N THR A 314 -19.72 4.83 3.77
CA THR A 314 -20.22 6.05 4.40
C THR A 314 -20.00 7.31 3.56
N SER A 315 -19.22 7.22 2.49
CA SER A 315 -18.91 8.31 1.57
C SER A 315 -18.78 7.79 0.14
N ASP A 316 -19.90 7.37 -0.45
CA ASP A 316 -19.94 6.79 -1.79
C ASP A 316 -20.27 7.84 -2.87
N THR A 317 -19.32 8.14 -3.77
CA THR A 317 -19.51 9.09 -4.87
C THR A 317 -19.97 8.45 -6.18
N GLY A 318 -20.22 7.13 -6.22
CA GLY A 318 -20.50 6.41 -7.46
C GLY A 318 -19.28 5.69 -8.04
N ALA A 319 -18.08 5.99 -7.56
CA ALA A 319 -16.81 5.51 -8.12
C ALA A 319 -16.35 4.21 -7.46
N ILE A 320 -16.24 3.16 -8.28
CA ILE A 320 -15.67 1.85 -7.94
C ILE A 320 -14.20 1.83 -8.36
N ALA A 321 -13.33 1.40 -7.45
CA ALA A 321 -11.90 1.29 -7.69
C ALA A 321 -11.49 -0.19 -7.78
N PRO A 322 -10.92 -0.66 -8.92
CA PRO A 322 -10.48 -2.04 -9.07
C PRO A 322 -9.53 -2.52 -7.97
N THR A 323 -8.64 -1.65 -7.48
CA THR A 323 -7.69 -2.02 -6.40
C THR A 323 -8.40 -2.47 -5.12
N ALA A 324 -9.59 -1.96 -4.81
CA ALA A 324 -10.31 -2.35 -3.59
C ALA A 324 -10.67 -3.85 -3.61
N ALA A 325 -11.31 -4.31 -4.69
CA ALA A 325 -11.68 -5.73 -4.80
C ALA A 325 -10.46 -6.62 -5.07
N LEU A 326 -9.57 -6.21 -5.97
CA LEU A 326 -8.45 -7.04 -6.43
C LEU A 326 -7.33 -7.12 -5.39
N SER A 327 -7.07 -6.07 -4.62
CA SER A 327 -6.14 -6.15 -3.48
C SER A 327 -6.72 -6.93 -2.29
N SER A 328 -7.97 -7.43 -2.40
CA SER A 328 -8.62 -8.28 -1.40
C SER A 328 -8.62 -9.77 -1.76
N PHE A 329 -7.89 -10.20 -2.81
CA PHE A 329 -7.73 -11.62 -3.16
C PHE A 329 -7.36 -12.53 -1.97
N PRO A 330 -6.43 -12.14 -1.06
CA PRO A 330 -6.15 -12.98 0.09
C PRO A 330 -7.34 -13.18 1.02
N PHE A 331 -8.22 -12.18 1.15
CA PHE A 331 -9.26 -12.15 2.18
C PHE A 331 -10.59 -12.74 1.70
N GLN A 332 -10.95 -12.54 0.43
CA GLN A 332 -12.19 -13.03 -0.18
C GLN A 332 -11.90 -13.50 -1.62
N PRO A 333 -11.18 -14.62 -1.82
CA PRO A 333 -10.63 -14.99 -3.13
C PRO A 333 -11.71 -15.29 -4.18
N ALA A 334 -12.80 -15.94 -3.80
CA ALA A 334 -13.89 -16.26 -4.74
C ALA A 334 -14.59 -14.98 -5.21
N GLU A 335 -14.90 -14.08 -4.28
CA GLU A 335 -15.57 -12.82 -4.55
C GLU A 335 -14.67 -11.82 -5.31
N ALA A 336 -13.35 -11.85 -5.05
CA ALA A 336 -12.37 -11.07 -5.80
C ALA A 336 -12.20 -11.61 -7.23
N GLU A 337 -12.23 -12.93 -7.43
CA GLU A 337 -12.27 -13.52 -8.77
C GLU A 337 -13.55 -13.13 -9.54
N GLU A 338 -14.71 -13.17 -8.88
CA GLU A 338 -15.97 -12.72 -9.47
C GLU A 338 -15.87 -11.27 -9.95
N ALA A 339 -15.34 -10.37 -9.10
CA ALA A 339 -15.12 -8.96 -9.44
C ALA A 339 -14.12 -8.79 -10.57
N LEU A 340 -13.00 -9.53 -10.55
CA LEU A 340 -12.01 -9.50 -11.64
C LEU A 340 -12.66 -9.81 -12.98
N ARG A 341 -13.41 -10.93 -13.05
CA ARG A 341 -14.07 -11.34 -14.28
C ARG A 341 -15.17 -10.36 -14.70
N ALA A 342 -15.85 -9.74 -13.74
CA ALA A 342 -16.83 -8.68 -14.00
C ALA A 342 -16.17 -7.42 -14.60
N MET A 343 -15.05 -6.97 -14.04
CA MET A 343 -14.29 -5.82 -14.54
C MET A 343 -13.68 -6.07 -15.92
N ILE A 344 -13.24 -7.31 -16.22
CA ILE A 344 -12.79 -7.69 -17.56
C ILE A 344 -13.95 -7.61 -18.58
N ARG A 345 -15.16 -8.03 -18.19
CA ARG A 345 -16.35 -7.97 -19.06
C ARG A 345 -16.92 -6.56 -19.21
N TYR A 346 -16.59 -5.65 -18.31
CA TYR A 346 -17.20 -4.33 -18.23
C TYR A 346 -17.02 -3.59 -19.56
N GLU A 347 -18.14 -3.33 -20.23
CA GLU A 347 -18.24 -2.62 -21.50
C GLU A 347 -17.19 -3.05 -22.55
N ASP A 348 -17.08 -4.36 -22.79
CA ASP A 348 -16.14 -4.94 -23.77
C ASP A 348 -14.65 -4.68 -23.41
N GLY A 349 -14.33 -4.67 -22.12
CA GLY A 349 -12.94 -4.62 -21.61
C GLY A 349 -12.36 -3.21 -21.47
N LYS A 350 -13.20 -2.16 -21.48
CA LYS A 350 -12.75 -0.76 -21.43
C LYS A 350 -11.93 -0.38 -20.20
N LEU A 351 -12.05 -1.12 -19.11
CA LEU A 351 -11.35 -0.81 -17.86
C LEU A 351 -9.87 -1.20 -17.90
N PHE A 352 -9.44 -2.09 -18.80
CA PHE A 352 -8.09 -2.63 -18.84
C PHE A 352 -7.26 -1.99 -19.96
N GLY A 353 -6.13 -1.38 -19.61
CA GLY A 353 -5.31 -0.60 -20.52
C GLY A 353 -3.82 -0.77 -20.30
N SER A 354 -3.04 0.21 -20.78
CA SER A 354 -1.57 0.17 -20.87
C SER A 354 -0.85 -0.19 -19.57
N PHE A 355 -1.46 0.05 -18.41
CA PHE A 355 -0.86 -0.23 -17.10
C PHE A 355 -1.80 -1.03 -16.19
N GLY A 356 -2.66 -1.87 -16.77
CA GLY A 356 -3.62 -2.70 -16.04
C GLY A 356 -4.99 -2.03 -15.98
N PHE A 357 -5.73 -2.24 -14.90
CA PHE A 357 -7.01 -1.56 -14.71
C PHE A 357 -6.82 -0.07 -14.47
N VAL A 358 -7.72 0.76 -15.00
CA VAL A 358 -7.82 2.19 -14.67
C VAL A 358 -8.10 2.39 -13.18
N ASP A 359 -7.78 3.58 -12.67
CA ASP A 359 -7.87 3.90 -11.25
C ASP A 359 -9.26 3.68 -10.64
N ALA A 360 -10.29 4.15 -11.35
CA ALA A 360 -11.68 4.02 -10.94
C ALA A 360 -12.64 4.14 -12.13
N PHE A 361 -13.90 3.79 -11.91
CA PHE A 361 -15.01 3.98 -12.86
C PHE A 361 -16.33 4.13 -12.11
N ALA A 362 -17.30 4.82 -12.71
CA ALA A 362 -18.62 5.06 -12.13
C ALA A 362 -19.73 4.58 -13.08
N PRO A 363 -20.24 3.34 -12.91
CA PRO A 363 -21.19 2.73 -13.84
C PRO A 363 -22.48 3.53 -14.05
N ALA A 364 -22.96 4.22 -13.02
CA ALA A 364 -24.22 4.96 -13.07
C ALA A 364 -24.20 6.15 -14.05
N ILE A 365 -23.01 6.66 -14.39
CA ILE A 365 -22.85 7.86 -15.22
C ILE A 365 -21.90 7.65 -16.40
N ASP A 366 -21.52 6.41 -16.71
CA ASP A 366 -20.57 6.07 -17.79
C ASP A 366 -19.28 6.91 -17.72
N TRP A 367 -18.62 6.87 -16.55
CA TRP A 367 -17.37 7.60 -16.31
C TRP A 367 -16.24 6.62 -16.00
N LEU A 368 -15.08 6.86 -16.59
CA LEU A 368 -13.83 6.14 -16.31
C LEU A 368 -12.76 7.16 -15.90
N ALA A 369 -11.96 6.79 -14.91
CA ALA A 369 -10.80 7.59 -14.53
C ALA A 369 -9.86 7.71 -15.74
N PRO A 370 -9.38 8.92 -16.05
CA PRO A 370 -8.42 9.12 -17.14
C PRO A 370 -7.00 8.70 -16.76
N THR A 371 -6.80 8.10 -15.59
CA THR A 371 -5.51 7.95 -14.93
C THR A 371 -5.30 6.55 -14.33
N TYR A 372 -4.05 6.28 -13.96
CA TYR A 372 -3.61 5.24 -13.05
C TYR A 372 -2.87 5.91 -11.89
N ILE A 373 -3.02 5.42 -10.65
CA ILE A 373 -2.32 5.94 -9.46
C ILE A 373 -1.43 4.85 -8.85
N ALA A 374 -0.21 5.22 -8.45
CA ALA A 374 0.79 4.29 -7.93
C ALA A 374 0.30 3.49 -6.70
N ILE A 375 -0.34 4.18 -5.76
CA ILE A 375 -0.86 3.59 -4.52
C ILE A 375 -2.09 2.70 -4.72
N ASP A 376 -2.67 2.68 -5.92
CA ASP A 376 -3.76 1.79 -6.28
C ASP A 376 -3.27 0.62 -7.15
N GLN A 377 -2.33 0.86 -8.07
CA GLN A 377 -1.72 -0.21 -8.87
C GLN A 377 -0.81 -1.13 -8.02
N GLY A 378 -0.11 -0.58 -7.04
CA GLY A 378 0.91 -1.28 -6.27
C GLY A 378 0.36 -2.40 -5.37
N PRO A 379 -0.61 -2.08 -4.48
CA PRO A 379 -1.27 -3.07 -3.65
C PRO A 379 -1.93 -4.19 -4.44
N LEU A 380 -2.45 -3.92 -5.64
CA LEU A 380 -3.04 -4.92 -6.51
C LEU A 380 -2.02 -6.02 -6.85
N ILE A 381 -0.81 -5.64 -7.28
CA ILE A 381 0.26 -6.61 -7.56
C ILE A 381 0.67 -7.34 -6.29
N ALA A 382 0.91 -6.59 -5.21
CA ALA A 382 1.43 -7.14 -3.95
C ALA A 382 0.48 -8.17 -3.32
N MET A 383 -0.82 -7.84 -3.26
CA MET A 383 -1.81 -8.69 -2.62
C MET A 383 -2.21 -9.88 -3.48
N ILE A 384 -2.22 -9.76 -4.82
CA ILE A 384 -2.34 -10.94 -5.70
C ILE A 384 -1.14 -11.87 -5.49
N GLU A 385 0.08 -11.34 -5.43
CA GLU A 385 1.26 -12.20 -5.21
C GLU A 385 1.24 -12.87 -3.84
N ASN A 386 0.84 -12.15 -2.80
CA ASN A 386 0.69 -12.72 -1.47
C ASN A 386 -0.39 -13.81 -1.42
N HIS A 387 -1.49 -13.66 -2.17
CA HIS A 387 -2.49 -14.71 -2.34
C HIS A 387 -1.90 -15.95 -3.03
N ARG A 388 -1.10 -15.77 -4.10
CA ARG A 388 -0.56 -16.87 -4.91
C ARG A 388 0.59 -17.62 -4.22
N SER A 389 1.51 -16.91 -3.56
CA SER A 389 2.75 -17.50 -3.03
C SER A 389 3.11 -17.04 -1.61
N GLY A 390 2.55 -15.92 -1.14
CA GLY A 390 2.96 -15.29 0.12
C GLY A 390 4.37 -14.70 0.09
N LEU A 391 4.91 -14.38 -1.09
CA LEU A 391 6.29 -13.91 -1.29
C LEU A 391 6.63 -12.71 -0.38
N LEU A 392 5.86 -11.63 -0.47
CA LEU A 392 6.19 -10.37 0.21
C LEU A 392 6.01 -10.51 1.72
N TRP A 393 4.95 -11.20 2.15
CA TRP A 393 4.77 -11.60 3.55
C TRP A 393 5.96 -12.38 4.10
N SER A 394 6.44 -13.38 3.36
CA SER A 394 7.58 -14.20 3.76
C SER A 394 8.87 -13.39 3.87
N LEU A 395 9.09 -12.42 2.98
CA LEU A 395 10.26 -11.54 3.01
C LEU A 395 10.18 -10.58 4.20
N PHE A 396 9.11 -9.81 4.33
CA PHE A 396 8.98 -8.77 5.34
C PHE A 396 8.98 -9.33 6.77
N MET A 397 8.27 -10.43 7.01
CA MET A 397 8.16 -11.04 8.34
C MET A 397 9.47 -11.69 8.83
N LYS A 398 10.46 -11.90 7.96
CA LYS A 398 11.81 -12.36 8.36
C LYS A 398 12.69 -11.24 8.92
N ALA A 399 12.38 -9.98 8.59
CA ALA A 399 13.19 -8.85 8.96
C ALA A 399 13.29 -8.71 10.50
N PRO A 400 14.50 -8.59 11.07
CA PRO A 400 14.68 -8.49 12.52
C PRO A 400 13.90 -7.34 13.17
N GLU A 401 13.86 -6.17 12.53
CA GLU A 401 13.12 -5.01 13.01
C GLU A 401 11.62 -5.25 13.08
N VAL A 402 11.04 -5.95 12.09
CA VAL A 402 9.60 -6.25 12.08
C VAL A 402 9.26 -7.18 13.24
N ARG A 403 10.05 -8.24 13.44
CA ARG A 403 9.85 -9.21 14.53
C ARG A 403 9.97 -8.55 15.90
N ARG A 404 11.05 -7.78 16.13
CA ARG A 404 11.23 -7.00 17.36
C ARG A 404 10.08 -6.03 17.61
N GLY A 405 9.60 -5.35 16.56
CA GLY A 405 8.48 -4.42 16.66
C GLY A 405 7.21 -5.12 17.12
N LEU A 406 6.86 -6.23 16.46
CA LEU A 406 5.71 -7.07 16.84
C LEU A 406 5.83 -7.57 18.29
N GLU A 407 6.99 -8.11 18.68
CA GLU A 407 7.25 -8.58 20.05
C GLU A 407 7.07 -7.45 21.08
N ARG A 408 7.72 -6.31 20.86
CA ARG A 408 7.66 -5.14 21.76
C ARG A 408 6.25 -4.60 21.93
N LEU A 409 5.43 -4.66 20.87
CA LEU A 409 4.04 -4.21 20.89
C LEU A 409 3.07 -5.28 21.43
N GLY A 410 3.56 -6.49 21.74
CA GLY A 410 2.75 -7.58 22.29
C GLY A 410 1.88 -8.29 21.26
N PHE A 411 2.28 -8.28 19.99
CA PHE A 411 1.67 -9.10 18.95
C PHE A 411 2.09 -10.56 19.10
N THR A 412 1.24 -11.44 18.62
CA THR A 412 1.52 -12.86 18.44
C THR A 412 1.22 -13.26 17.01
N SER A 413 2.00 -14.20 16.48
CA SER A 413 1.72 -14.82 15.18
C SER A 413 1.79 -16.34 15.32
N SER A 414 0.82 -17.04 14.74
CA SER A 414 0.89 -18.51 14.62
C SER A 414 1.80 -18.97 13.47
N HIS A 415 2.23 -18.06 12.59
CA HIS A 415 3.04 -18.37 11.41
C HIS A 415 4.52 -17.95 11.58
N TYR A 416 4.78 -16.94 12.40
CA TYR A 416 6.11 -16.39 12.64
C TYR A 416 6.37 -16.34 14.14
N THR A 417 7.58 -16.71 14.56
CA THR A 417 7.99 -16.46 15.94
C THR A 417 8.21 -14.96 16.11
N ALA A 418 7.29 -14.32 16.85
CA ALA A 418 7.46 -12.94 17.31
C ALA A 418 8.83 -12.77 17.95
#